data_AF-A0A7W1A411-F1
#
_entry.id   AF-A0A7W1A411-F1
#
_cell.length_a   1.000
_cell.length_b   1.000
_cell.length_c   1.000
_cell.angle_alpha   90.00
_cell.angle_beta   90.00
_cell.angle_gamma   90.00
#
_symmetry.space_group_name_H-M   'P 1'
#
loop_
_entity.id
_entity.type
_entity.pdbx_description
1 polymer ?
#
loop_
_entity_poly.entity_id
_entity_poly.type
_entity_poly.pdbx_seq_one_letter_code
_entity_poly.pdbx_strand_id
1 'polypeptide(L)'
;MRALLLVPLLLALPACKKKRPDEIELAMAKFDEFRNKMCACKDKACADTVQDDMNQWSRENARTAGDRPVKPAEAQMKKMQEIGTQYGECMAKAMQAEPPVDVATPTPTPSPVVALATGDQVVKHVYDTLGSYAVARLGLWYVRADGTIDPKYGYVEIDLAPPRPPDPADDPDRPIGAPIPVAPTADDHSSSDCPTVGWASGALTRKKRPSCEKVEVPLARPKCSAVEIWKRAIDEGAPAQGLAVIELHATPSQHWTFSMHDAPRNIHVLKEIQDTCAPTIERPAP
;
A
#
# COMPACT_ATOMS: atom_id res chain seq x y z
N MET A 1 52.65 -18.77 -41.51
CA MET A 1 52.58 -19.29 -40.12
C MET A 1 51.58 -18.45 -39.34
N ARG A 2 50.36 -18.97 -39.12
CA ARG A 2 49.29 -18.32 -38.36
C ARG A 2 49.01 -19.22 -37.14
N ALA A 3 49.46 -18.79 -35.97
CA ALA A 3 49.21 -19.50 -34.72
C ALA A 3 47.87 -19.05 -34.14
N LEU A 4 46.90 -19.97 -34.10
CA LEU A 4 45.66 -19.82 -33.35
C LEU A 4 45.94 -20.03 -31.85
N LEU A 5 45.66 -19.01 -31.03
CA LEU A 5 45.62 -19.13 -29.57
C LEU A 5 44.18 -19.43 -29.14
N LEU A 6 43.96 -20.66 -28.67
CA LEU A 6 42.75 -21.12 -27.98
C LEU A 6 42.85 -20.71 -26.50
N VAL A 7 42.03 -19.75 -26.07
CA VAL A 7 41.85 -19.39 -24.66
C VAL A 7 40.67 -20.20 -24.10
N PRO A 8 40.86 -21.09 -23.11
CA PRO A 8 39.77 -21.83 -22.51
C PRO A 8 38.99 -20.91 -21.56
N LEU A 9 37.77 -20.57 -21.97
CA LEU A 9 36.80 -19.84 -21.15
C LEU A 9 36.26 -20.78 -20.07
N LEU A 10 36.86 -20.73 -18.87
CA LEU A 10 36.35 -21.38 -17.66
C LEU A 10 35.05 -20.68 -17.22
N LEU A 11 33.91 -21.27 -17.59
CA LEU A 11 32.58 -20.93 -17.08
C LEU A 11 32.48 -21.29 -15.59
N ALA A 12 32.75 -20.32 -14.71
CA ALA A 12 32.41 -20.40 -13.30
C ALA A 12 30.88 -20.27 -13.15
N LEU A 13 30.17 -21.41 -13.14
CA LEU A 13 28.74 -21.45 -12.81
C LEU A 13 28.58 -21.01 -11.34
N PRO A 14 27.83 -19.95 -11.03
CA PRO A 14 27.55 -19.58 -9.64
C PRO A 14 26.84 -20.76 -8.96
N ALA A 15 27.46 -21.27 -7.90
CA ALA A 15 26.94 -22.37 -7.10
C ALA A 15 25.46 -22.13 -6.76
N CYS A 16 24.59 -22.96 -7.33
CA CYS A 16 23.18 -22.99 -6.98
C CYS A 16 23.05 -23.33 -5.49
N LYS A 17 22.86 -22.31 -4.64
CA LYS A 17 22.39 -22.50 -3.26
C LYS A 17 21.04 -23.21 -3.35
N LYS A 18 21.08 -24.54 -3.17
CA LYS A 18 19.92 -25.42 -3.09
C LYS A 18 19.05 -24.90 -1.95
N LYS A 19 17.88 -24.32 -2.26
CA LYS A 19 16.88 -24.01 -1.23
C LYS A 19 16.65 -25.28 -0.41
N ARG A 20 16.69 -25.14 0.91
CA ARG A 20 16.66 -26.27 1.82
C ARG A 20 15.24 -26.91 1.74
N PRO A 21 15.12 -28.24 1.82
CA PRO A 21 13.82 -28.94 1.81
C PRO A 21 12.84 -28.50 2.91
N ASP A 22 13.35 -27.82 3.94
CA ASP A 22 12.62 -27.30 5.10
C ASP A 22 11.58 -26.22 4.74
N GLU A 23 11.83 -25.36 3.74
CA GLU A 23 10.92 -24.26 3.38
C GLU A 23 9.54 -24.77 2.90
N ILE A 24 9.52 -25.85 2.11
CA ILE A 24 8.26 -26.43 1.62
C ILE A 24 7.50 -27.09 2.78
N GLU A 25 8.21 -27.80 3.67
CA GLU A 25 7.59 -28.44 4.82
C GLU A 25 6.98 -27.41 5.79
N LEU A 26 7.66 -26.29 6.02
CA LEU A 26 7.13 -25.17 6.82
C LEU A 26 5.87 -24.56 6.20
N ALA A 27 5.87 -24.33 4.88
CA ALA A 27 4.69 -23.82 4.18
C ALA A 27 3.51 -24.80 4.28
N MET A 28 3.75 -26.11 4.12
CA MET A 28 2.73 -27.13 4.26
C MET A 28 2.19 -27.23 5.68
N ALA A 29 3.05 -27.14 6.70
CA ALA A 29 2.62 -27.10 8.09
C ALA A 29 1.73 -25.88 8.39
N LYS A 30 2.03 -24.73 7.77
CA LYS A 30 1.19 -23.54 7.92
C LYS A 30 -0.18 -23.68 7.25
N PHE A 31 -0.24 -24.27 6.05
CA PHE A 31 -1.54 -24.57 5.42
C PHE A 31 -2.37 -25.56 6.25
N ASP A 32 -1.73 -26.54 6.89
CA ASP A 32 -2.39 -27.46 7.81
C ASP A 32 -2.97 -26.74 9.04
N GLU A 33 -2.24 -25.77 9.60
CA GLU A 33 -2.73 -24.89 10.68
C GLU A 33 -3.98 -24.09 10.24
N PHE A 34 -3.95 -23.49 9.04
CA PHE A 34 -5.11 -22.75 8.51
C PHE A 34 -6.32 -23.65 8.29
N ARG A 35 -6.12 -24.87 7.78
CA ARG A 35 -7.18 -25.88 7.72
C ARG A 35 -7.76 -26.13 9.10
N ASN A 36 -6.92 -26.41 10.09
CA ASN A 36 -7.40 -26.73 11.45
C ASN A 36 -8.19 -25.55 12.06
N LYS A 37 -7.71 -24.32 11.88
CA LYS A 37 -8.43 -23.10 12.30
C LYS A 37 -9.77 -22.96 11.58
N MET A 38 -9.79 -23.13 10.26
CA MET A 38 -11.03 -23.04 9.46
C MET A 38 -12.04 -24.12 9.87
N CYS A 39 -11.59 -25.35 10.13
CA CYS A 39 -12.45 -26.44 10.60
C CYS A 39 -12.96 -26.25 12.03
N ALA A 40 -12.27 -25.45 12.85
CA ALA A 40 -12.73 -25.09 14.18
C ALA A 40 -13.78 -23.97 14.17
N CYS A 41 -13.93 -23.26 13.04
CA CYS A 41 -14.91 -22.19 12.91
C CYS A 41 -16.34 -22.73 12.92
N LYS A 42 -17.21 -22.03 13.67
CA LYS A 42 -18.65 -22.34 13.78
C LYS A 42 -19.53 -21.33 13.06
N ASP A 43 -18.93 -20.26 12.55
CA ASP A 43 -19.62 -19.14 11.93
C ASP A 43 -18.74 -18.49 10.85
N LYS A 44 -19.37 -17.60 10.07
CA LYS A 44 -18.73 -16.86 9.00
C LYS A 44 -17.65 -15.89 9.49
N ALA A 45 -17.82 -15.26 10.65
CA ALA A 45 -16.88 -14.26 11.15
C ALA A 45 -15.52 -14.89 11.50
N CYS A 46 -15.53 -16.07 12.11
CA CYS A 46 -14.34 -16.88 12.32
C CYS A 46 -13.69 -17.27 10.98
N ALA A 47 -14.49 -17.74 10.01
CA ALA A 47 -13.97 -18.12 8.70
C ALA A 47 -13.31 -16.94 7.96
N ASP A 48 -13.94 -15.75 7.98
CA ASP A 48 -13.39 -14.53 7.40
C ASP A 48 -12.04 -14.16 8.03
N THR A 49 -11.92 -14.27 9.36
CA THR A 49 -10.65 -14.02 10.07
C THR A 49 -9.55 -14.98 9.64
N VAL A 50 -9.86 -16.29 9.54
CA VAL A 50 -8.89 -17.30 9.09
C VAL A 50 -8.46 -17.05 7.63
N GLN A 51 -9.38 -16.61 6.77
CA GLN A 51 -9.08 -16.24 5.39
C GLN A 51 -8.15 -15.02 5.32
N ASP A 52 -8.38 -14.01 6.15
CA ASP A 52 -7.52 -12.82 6.23
C ASP A 52 -6.11 -13.14 6.74
N ASP A 53 -5.99 -13.97 7.78
CA ASP A 53 -4.70 -14.46 8.28
C ASP A 53 -3.94 -15.24 7.20
N MET A 54 -4.63 -16.10 6.44
CA MET A 54 -4.04 -16.85 5.35
C MET A 54 -3.54 -15.92 4.23
N ASN A 55 -4.34 -14.91 3.88
CA ASN A 55 -3.96 -13.90 2.90
C ASN A 55 -2.75 -13.07 3.37
N GLN A 56 -2.70 -12.72 4.65
CA GLN A 56 -1.56 -12.01 5.23
C GLN A 56 -0.29 -12.84 5.18
N TRP A 57 -0.35 -14.08 5.68
CA TRP A 57 0.78 -14.99 5.65
C TRP A 57 1.27 -15.25 4.22
N SER A 58 0.36 -15.43 3.26
CA SER A 58 0.74 -15.62 1.85
C SER A 58 1.54 -14.43 1.30
N ARG A 59 1.19 -13.19 1.68
CA ARG A 59 1.93 -11.99 1.27
C ARG A 59 3.30 -11.90 1.91
N GLU A 60 3.41 -12.24 3.19
CA GLU A 60 4.68 -12.27 3.92
C GLU A 60 5.61 -13.35 3.36
N ASN A 61 5.08 -14.55 3.11
CA ASN A 61 5.84 -15.66 2.55
C ASN A 61 6.27 -15.42 1.10
N ALA A 62 5.45 -14.71 0.30
CA ALA A 62 5.85 -14.32 -1.06
C ALA A 62 7.03 -13.33 -1.08
N ARG A 63 7.25 -12.54 -0.01
CA ARG A 63 8.40 -11.63 0.10
C ARG A 63 9.70 -12.37 0.42
N THR A 64 9.62 -13.49 1.11
CA THR A 64 10.78 -14.30 1.52
C THR A 64 11.07 -15.43 0.55
N ALA A 65 10.06 -15.91 -0.19
CA ALA A 65 10.18 -16.89 -1.24
C ALA A 65 10.81 -16.26 -2.50
N GLY A 66 12.14 -16.11 -2.53
CA GLY A 66 12.83 -15.55 -3.72
C GLY A 66 12.49 -16.26 -5.04
N ASP A 67 12.77 -15.58 -6.18
CA ASP A 67 12.24 -15.78 -7.54
C ASP A 67 12.32 -17.16 -8.21
N ARG A 68 12.83 -18.19 -7.54
CA ARG A 68 13.00 -19.51 -8.13
C ARG A 68 11.76 -20.37 -7.85
N PRO A 69 10.98 -20.74 -8.88
CA PRO A 69 9.88 -21.68 -8.72
C PRO A 69 10.45 -23.04 -8.29
N VAL A 70 10.23 -23.43 -7.04
CA VAL A 70 10.56 -24.78 -6.58
C VAL A 70 9.38 -25.66 -6.94
N LYS A 71 9.59 -26.60 -7.86
CA LYS A 71 8.58 -27.60 -8.19
C LYS A 71 8.43 -28.55 -6.99
N PRO A 72 7.24 -28.65 -6.35
CA PRO A 72 7.06 -29.57 -5.24
C PRO A 72 7.20 -31.03 -5.72
N ALA A 73 7.68 -31.91 -4.85
CA ALA A 73 7.65 -33.35 -5.12
C ALA A 73 6.20 -33.84 -5.25
N GLU A 74 5.98 -34.94 -5.97
CA GLU A 74 4.63 -35.49 -6.19
C GLU A 74 3.87 -35.76 -4.89
N ALA A 75 4.56 -36.32 -3.89
CA ALA A 75 3.98 -36.53 -2.55
C ALA A 75 3.56 -35.22 -1.86
N GLN A 76 4.31 -34.13 -2.06
CA GLN A 76 3.98 -32.81 -1.51
C GLN A 76 2.78 -32.19 -2.23
N MET A 77 2.71 -32.33 -3.57
CA MET A 77 1.54 -31.88 -4.34
C MET A 77 0.26 -32.61 -3.89
N LYS A 78 0.33 -33.93 -3.69
CA LYS A 78 -0.81 -34.71 -3.21
C LYS A 78 -1.28 -34.25 -1.83
N LYS A 79 -0.36 -34.04 -0.88
CA LYS A 79 -0.70 -33.55 0.46
C LYS A 79 -1.25 -32.11 0.43
N MET A 80 -0.74 -31.25 -0.44
CA MET A 80 -1.27 -29.89 -0.61
C MET A 80 -2.70 -29.91 -1.18
N GLN A 81 -3.00 -30.79 -2.13
CA GLN A 81 -4.34 -30.99 -2.66
C GLN A 81 -5.32 -31.52 -1.60
N GLU A 82 -4.87 -32.46 -0.76
CA GLU A 82 -5.66 -33.00 0.35
C GLU A 82 -6.00 -31.92 1.38
N ILE A 83 -5.01 -31.14 1.82
CA ILE A 83 -5.22 -30.00 2.74
C ILE A 83 -6.19 -28.99 2.11
N GLY A 84 -6.02 -28.65 0.83
CA GLY A 84 -6.89 -27.72 0.13
C GLY A 84 -8.35 -28.20 0.03
N THR A 85 -8.55 -29.50 -0.18
CA THR A 85 -9.90 -30.11 -0.20
C THR A 85 -10.56 -30.02 1.17
N GLN A 86 -9.84 -30.43 2.22
CA GLN A 86 -10.35 -30.37 3.60
C GLN A 86 -10.63 -28.93 4.06
N TYR A 87 -9.77 -27.98 3.68
CA TYR A 87 -9.99 -26.55 3.93
C TYR A 87 -11.29 -26.07 3.28
N GLY A 88 -11.52 -26.42 2.00
CA GLY A 88 -12.73 -26.06 1.27
C GLY A 88 -14.00 -26.65 1.89
N GLU A 89 -13.97 -27.90 2.33
CA GLU A 89 -15.08 -28.54 3.05
C GLU A 89 -15.39 -27.84 4.38
N CYS A 90 -14.35 -27.47 5.13
CA CYS A 90 -14.51 -26.74 6.39
C CYS A 90 -15.04 -25.33 6.19
N MET A 91 -14.55 -24.61 5.17
CA MET A 91 -15.06 -23.30 4.80
C MET A 91 -16.54 -23.38 4.38
N ALA A 92 -16.91 -24.37 3.56
CA ALA A 92 -18.31 -24.59 3.18
C ALA A 92 -19.22 -24.85 4.39
N LYS A 93 -18.76 -25.66 5.36
CA LYS A 93 -19.48 -25.89 6.62
C LYS A 93 -19.62 -24.62 7.44
N ALA A 94 -18.56 -23.83 7.58
CA ALA A 94 -18.59 -22.58 8.33
C ALA A 94 -19.51 -21.53 7.68
N MET A 95 -19.65 -21.55 6.35
CA MET A 95 -20.56 -20.67 5.61
C MET A 95 -22.01 -21.18 5.58
N GLN A 96 -22.24 -22.48 5.78
CA GLN A 96 -23.58 -23.09 5.88
C GLN A 96 -24.13 -23.10 7.31
N ALA A 97 -23.30 -22.83 8.32
CA ALA A 97 -23.78 -22.65 9.68
C ALA A 97 -24.77 -21.48 9.68
N GLU A 98 -26.06 -21.82 9.79
CA GLU A 98 -27.11 -20.82 9.98
C GLU A 98 -26.70 -19.97 11.17
N PRO A 99 -26.73 -18.63 11.04
CA PRO A 99 -26.40 -17.76 12.16
C PRO A 99 -27.33 -18.14 13.31
N PRO A 100 -26.82 -18.33 14.55
CA PRO A 100 -27.67 -18.66 15.68
C PRO A 100 -28.79 -17.63 15.77
N VAL A 101 -30.01 -18.12 15.58
CA VAL A 101 -31.24 -17.34 15.67
C VAL A 101 -31.54 -17.16 17.15
N ASP A 102 -30.78 -16.34 17.86
CA ASP A 102 -31.21 -15.88 19.19
C ASP A 102 -30.51 -14.60 19.64
N VAL A 103 -31.37 -13.64 20.00
CA VAL A 103 -31.11 -12.26 20.45
C VAL A 103 -30.39 -11.42 19.40
N ALA A 104 -30.98 -10.28 19.05
CA ALA A 104 -30.42 -9.23 18.21
C ALA A 104 -29.07 -8.71 18.76
N THR A 105 -28.03 -9.52 18.61
CA THR A 105 -26.67 -9.06 18.54
C THR A 105 -26.62 -8.39 17.17
N PRO A 106 -26.40 -7.06 17.09
CA PRO A 106 -26.38 -6.39 15.80
C PRO A 106 -25.43 -7.17 14.93
N THR A 107 -25.93 -7.69 13.80
CA THR A 107 -25.10 -8.14 12.69
C THR A 107 -23.94 -7.17 12.64
N PRO A 108 -22.66 -7.61 12.61
CA PRO A 108 -21.58 -6.68 12.30
C PRO A 108 -21.97 -6.09 10.96
N THR A 109 -22.59 -4.92 11.00
CA THR A 109 -22.91 -4.10 9.85
C THR A 109 -21.61 -4.08 9.10
N PRO A 110 -21.56 -4.60 7.85
CA PRO A 110 -20.31 -4.63 7.09
C PRO A 110 -19.67 -3.29 7.32
N SER A 111 -18.49 -3.28 7.99
CA SER A 111 -17.87 -2.05 8.51
C SER A 111 -18.09 -1.00 7.45
N PRO A 112 -18.91 0.04 7.72
CA PRO A 112 -19.50 0.84 6.67
C PRO A 112 -18.34 1.23 5.79
N VAL A 113 -18.36 0.75 4.53
CA VAL A 113 -17.30 1.07 3.57
C VAL A 113 -17.27 2.57 3.63
N VAL A 114 -16.24 3.13 4.25
CA VAL A 114 -16.22 4.55 4.55
C VAL A 114 -16.27 5.17 3.18
N ALA A 115 -17.41 5.77 2.85
CA ALA A 115 -17.59 6.41 1.57
C ALA A 115 -16.71 7.64 1.62
N LEU A 116 -15.44 7.47 1.24
CA LEU A 116 -14.47 8.53 1.09
C LEU A 116 -14.89 9.32 -0.14
N ALA A 117 -15.86 10.20 0.06
CA ALA A 117 -16.50 10.98 -0.99
C ALA A 117 -15.73 12.27 -1.29
N THR A 118 -14.92 12.74 -0.34
CA THR A 118 -14.12 13.96 -0.50
C THR A 118 -12.62 13.70 -0.40
N GLY A 119 -11.84 14.56 -1.04
CA GLY A 119 -10.38 14.55 -0.94
C GLY A 119 -9.90 14.65 0.52
N ASP A 120 -10.57 15.47 1.34
CA ASP A 120 -10.19 15.67 2.74
C ASP A 120 -10.45 14.44 3.61
N GLN A 121 -11.54 13.70 3.36
CA GLN A 121 -11.80 12.43 4.03
C GLN A 121 -10.72 11.41 3.71
N VAL A 122 -10.30 11.35 2.44
CA VAL A 122 -9.21 10.49 1.99
C VAL A 122 -7.92 10.87 2.70
N VAL A 123 -7.52 12.15 2.64
CA VAL A 123 -6.32 12.68 3.31
C VAL A 123 -6.33 12.28 4.78
N LYS A 124 -7.42 12.59 5.49
CA LYS A 124 -7.55 12.26 6.92
C LYS A 124 -7.38 10.76 7.16
N HIS A 125 -8.10 9.92 6.40
CA HIS A 125 -8.03 8.46 6.54
C HIS A 125 -6.61 7.95 6.32
N VAL A 126 -5.93 8.45 5.29
CA VAL A 126 -4.54 8.09 4.95
C VAL A 126 -3.61 8.40 6.12
N TYR A 127 -3.62 9.63 6.64
CA TYR A 127 -2.72 10.01 7.74
C TYR A 127 -3.09 9.40 9.09
N ASP A 128 -4.34 8.97 9.28
CA ASP A 128 -4.77 8.33 10.53
C ASP A 128 -4.57 6.80 10.52
N THR A 129 -4.46 6.15 9.34
CA THR A 129 -4.40 4.67 9.24
C THR A 129 -3.07 4.10 8.80
N LEU A 130 -2.16 4.89 8.21
CA LEU A 130 -0.95 4.36 7.57
C LEU A 130 0.15 3.83 8.52
N GLY A 131 -0.08 3.79 9.82
CA GLY A 131 0.82 3.14 10.78
C GLY A 131 2.24 3.70 10.71
N SER A 132 3.22 2.85 10.41
CA SER A 132 4.64 3.21 10.36
C SER A 132 5.12 3.74 9.00
N TYR A 133 4.28 3.74 7.96
CA TYR A 133 4.69 4.23 6.64
C TYR A 133 4.58 5.75 6.57
N ALA A 134 5.52 6.35 5.86
CA ALA A 134 5.45 7.77 5.53
C ALA A 134 4.75 7.95 4.18
N VAL A 135 3.99 9.03 4.02
CA VAL A 135 3.37 9.39 2.74
C VAL A 135 4.42 10.07 1.87
N ALA A 136 4.70 9.50 0.71
CA ALA A 136 5.66 10.02 -0.26
C ALA A 136 5.02 10.99 -1.25
N ARG A 137 3.85 10.61 -1.74
CA ARG A 137 3.03 11.38 -2.67
C ARG A 137 1.57 11.08 -2.39
N LEU A 138 0.75 12.11 -2.46
CA LEU A 138 -0.70 11.98 -2.40
C LEU A 138 -1.27 12.67 -3.62
N GLY A 139 -1.97 11.93 -4.47
CA GLY A 139 -2.73 12.51 -5.58
C GLY A 139 -4.22 12.25 -5.43
N LEU A 140 -5.00 13.25 -5.83
CA LEU A 140 -6.45 13.21 -5.92
C LEU A 140 -6.80 13.56 -7.37
N TRP A 141 -7.29 12.58 -8.13
CA TRP A 141 -7.61 12.76 -9.54
C TRP A 141 -9.10 12.98 -9.73
N TYR A 142 -9.43 13.93 -10.59
CA TYR A 142 -10.79 14.32 -10.96
C TYR A 142 -11.64 14.72 -9.76
N VAL A 143 -11.10 15.65 -8.98
CA VAL A 143 -11.78 16.30 -7.85
C VAL A 143 -12.61 17.47 -8.38
N ARG A 144 -13.78 17.73 -7.80
CA ARG A 144 -14.61 18.91 -8.08
C ARG A 144 -14.28 20.08 -7.15
N ALA A 145 -14.75 21.28 -7.51
CA ALA A 145 -14.53 22.50 -6.73
C ALA A 145 -15.01 22.44 -5.27
N ASP A 146 -15.98 21.59 -4.95
CA ASP A 146 -16.47 21.34 -3.58
C ASP A 146 -15.62 20.31 -2.81
N GLY A 147 -14.50 19.85 -3.38
CA GLY A 147 -13.62 18.85 -2.79
C GLY A 147 -14.10 17.41 -2.95
N THR A 148 -15.26 17.17 -3.57
CA THR A 148 -15.76 15.81 -3.84
C THR A 148 -14.95 15.14 -4.94
N ILE A 149 -14.69 13.84 -4.78
CA ILE A 149 -14.07 13.01 -5.81
C ILE A 149 -15.17 12.59 -6.79
N ASP A 150 -14.94 12.74 -8.09
CA ASP A 150 -15.92 12.33 -9.09
C ASP A 150 -16.20 10.82 -8.98
N PRO A 151 -17.46 10.36 -8.84
CA PRO A 151 -17.75 8.95 -8.61
C PRO A 151 -17.50 8.07 -9.84
N LYS A 152 -17.44 8.67 -11.04
CA LYS A 152 -17.23 7.95 -12.30
C LYS A 152 -15.76 7.92 -12.70
N TYR A 153 -15.07 9.05 -12.57
CA TYR A 153 -13.70 9.20 -13.05
C TYR A 153 -12.67 9.28 -11.92
N GLY A 154 -13.10 9.67 -10.73
CA GLY A 154 -12.21 10.00 -9.64
C GLY A 154 -11.46 8.80 -9.09
N TYR A 155 -10.20 9.04 -8.77
CA TYR A 155 -9.36 8.08 -8.09
C TYR A 155 -8.35 8.78 -7.19
N VAL A 156 -7.83 8.04 -6.23
CA VAL A 156 -6.77 8.43 -5.32
C VAL A 156 -5.60 7.49 -5.55
N GLU A 157 -4.41 8.00 -5.38
CA GLU A 157 -3.16 7.25 -5.38
C GLU A 157 -2.27 7.85 -4.30
N ILE A 158 -1.76 6.97 -3.45
CA ILE A 158 -0.87 7.30 -2.37
C ILE A 158 0.37 6.44 -2.55
N ASP A 159 1.50 7.08 -2.78
CA ASP A 159 2.79 6.41 -2.73
C ASP A 159 3.27 6.44 -1.29
N LEU A 160 3.69 5.29 -0.77
CA LEU A 160 4.22 5.14 0.57
C LEU A 160 5.74 4.96 0.51
N ALA A 161 6.44 5.62 1.41
CA ALA A 161 7.85 5.39 1.67
C ALA A 161 8.03 4.64 3.01
N PRO A 162 9.05 3.79 3.13
CA PRO A 162 9.46 3.31 4.44
C PRO A 162 9.79 4.53 5.33
N PRO A 163 9.55 4.45 6.66
CA PRO A 163 9.95 5.51 7.55
C PRO A 163 11.45 5.72 7.44
N ARG A 164 11.88 6.99 7.43
CA ARG A 164 13.31 7.30 7.53
C ARG A 164 13.81 6.70 8.86
N PRO A 165 14.92 5.97 8.87
CA PRO A 165 15.57 5.64 10.14
C PRO A 165 15.79 6.94 10.92
N PRO A 166 15.67 6.94 12.26
CA PRO A 166 16.04 8.10 13.05
C PRO A 166 17.45 8.55 12.66
N ASP A 167 17.67 9.86 12.62
CA ASP A 167 19.03 10.37 12.39
C ASP A 167 19.93 9.75 13.47
N PRO A 168 21.04 9.08 13.11
CA PRO A 168 21.96 8.56 14.10
C PRO A 168 22.45 9.61 15.09
N ALA A 169 22.38 10.90 14.76
CA ALA A 169 22.65 12.01 15.67
C ALA A 169 21.58 12.16 16.77
N ASP A 170 20.33 11.80 16.48
CA ASP A 170 19.15 11.92 17.35
C ASP A 170 18.85 10.63 18.14
N ASP A 171 19.69 9.59 18.01
CA ASP A 171 19.56 8.36 18.80
C ASP A 171 19.70 8.66 20.30
N PRO A 172 18.65 8.50 21.12
CA PRO A 172 18.70 8.83 22.55
C PRO A 172 19.65 7.93 23.34
N ASP A 173 19.99 6.75 22.80
CA ASP A 173 20.94 5.82 23.41
C ASP A 173 22.40 6.10 22.98
N ARG A 174 22.62 7.04 22.05
CA ARG A 174 23.96 7.42 21.62
C ARG A 174 24.67 8.22 22.73
N PRO A 175 25.84 7.76 23.20
CA PRO A 175 26.60 8.50 24.21
C PRO A 175 27.00 9.89 23.73
N ILE A 176 26.93 10.88 24.63
CA ILE A 176 27.39 12.24 24.37
C ILE A 176 28.87 12.19 23.94
N GLY A 177 29.17 12.71 22.74
CA GLY A 177 30.52 12.76 22.18
C GLY A 177 30.92 11.56 21.32
N ALA A 178 30.08 10.52 21.18
CA ALA A 178 30.33 9.43 20.23
C ALA A 178 30.34 9.96 18.79
N PRO A 179 31.18 9.43 17.88
CA PRO A 179 31.11 9.79 16.46
C PRO A 179 29.70 9.51 15.93
N ILE A 180 29.19 10.40 15.07
CA ILE A 180 27.89 10.21 14.41
C ILE A 180 28.11 9.13 13.34
N PRO A 181 27.43 7.97 13.41
CA PRO A 181 27.47 7.00 12.32
C PRO A 181 27.10 7.70 11.02
N VAL A 182 27.81 7.39 9.93
CA VAL A 182 27.41 7.90 8.61
C VAL A 182 25.98 7.40 8.37
N ALA A 183 25.04 8.33 8.22
CA ALA A 183 23.66 7.96 7.94
C ALA A 183 23.65 7.04 6.72
N PRO A 184 22.88 5.93 6.75
CA PRO A 184 22.75 5.07 5.58
C PRO A 184 22.42 5.96 4.38
N THR A 185 23.17 5.78 3.30
CA THR A 185 22.94 6.57 2.11
C THR A 185 21.56 6.23 1.57
N ALA A 186 20.89 7.16 0.89
CA ALA A 186 19.58 6.89 0.29
C ALA A 186 19.59 5.68 -0.68
N ASP A 187 20.78 5.23 -1.11
CA ASP A 187 20.99 4.04 -1.92
C ASP A 187 20.86 2.71 -1.14
N ASP A 188 21.17 2.73 0.16
CA ASP A 188 21.14 1.54 1.04
C ASP A 188 19.70 1.09 1.38
N HIS A 189 18.71 1.95 1.13
CA HIS A 189 17.28 1.68 1.32
C HIS A 189 16.50 1.52 0.02
N SER A 190 17.17 1.13 -1.07
CA SER A 190 16.52 0.72 -2.32
C SER A 190 15.75 -0.61 -2.16
N SER A 191 14.75 -0.65 -1.28
CA SER A 191 13.71 -1.66 -1.41
C SER A 191 13.03 -1.42 -2.74
N SER A 192 13.12 -2.38 -3.65
CA SER A 192 12.56 -2.31 -5.01
C SER A 192 11.03 -2.14 -5.06
N ASP A 193 10.36 -2.18 -3.91
CA ASP A 193 8.91 -2.27 -3.80
C ASP A 193 8.35 -1.17 -2.88
N CYS A 194 7.91 -0.06 -3.46
CA CYS A 194 7.03 0.88 -2.76
C CYS A 194 5.57 0.45 -2.92
N PRO A 195 4.85 0.20 -1.82
CA PRO A 195 3.42 -0.06 -1.91
C PRO A 195 2.70 1.23 -2.28
N THR A 196 2.03 1.21 -3.42
CA THR A 196 1.09 2.25 -3.81
C THR A 196 -0.31 1.79 -3.43
N VAL A 197 -1.01 2.64 -2.69
CA VAL A 197 -2.41 2.40 -2.32
C VAL A 197 -3.26 3.31 -3.19
N GLY A 198 -4.18 2.73 -3.95
CA GLY A 198 -5.14 3.48 -4.76
C GLY A 198 -6.55 3.35 -4.20
N TRP A 199 -7.39 4.33 -4.49
CA TRP A 199 -8.84 4.25 -4.23
C TRP A 199 -9.59 4.62 -5.49
N ALA A 200 -10.45 3.76 -6.00
CA ALA A 200 -11.28 4.05 -7.18
C ALA A 200 -12.62 3.33 -7.07
N SER A 201 -13.71 4.00 -7.46
CA SER A 201 -15.06 3.41 -7.44
C SER A 201 -15.45 2.79 -6.08
N GLY A 202 -15.02 3.40 -4.98
CA GLY A 202 -15.30 2.91 -3.61
C GLY A 202 -14.45 1.71 -3.16
N ALA A 203 -13.47 1.28 -3.96
CA ALA A 203 -12.61 0.15 -3.63
C ALA A 203 -11.14 0.57 -3.44
N LEU A 204 -10.51 0.04 -2.40
CA LEU A 204 -9.07 0.13 -2.18
C LEU A 204 -8.35 -0.84 -3.13
N THR A 205 -7.36 -0.33 -3.85
CA THR A 205 -6.44 -1.14 -4.66
C THR A 205 -5.04 -1.02 -4.08
N ARG A 206 -4.24 -2.08 -4.20
CA ARG A 206 -2.83 -2.05 -3.82
C ARG A 206 -2.00 -2.48 -5.01
N LYS A 207 -1.05 -1.65 -5.40
CA LYS A 207 -0.11 -1.94 -6.48
C LYS A 207 1.31 -1.83 -5.94
N LYS A 208 2.23 -2.58 -6.51
CA LYS A 208 3.65 -2.36 -6.30
C LYS A 208 4.16 -1.50 -7.44
N ARG A 209 4.85 -0.41 -7.14
CA ARG A 209 5.61 0.32 -8.15
C ARG A 209 7.04 -0.23 -8.20
N PRO A 210 7.63 -0.40 -9.39
CA PRO A 210 8.97 -0.98 -9.57
C PRO A 210 10.10 -0.08 -9.07
N SER A 211 9.80 1.16 -8.68
CA SER A 211 10.74 2.10 -8.08
C SER A 211 10.04 2.98 -7.08
N CYS A 212 10.58 3.04 -5.87
CA CYS A 212 10.35 4.14 -4.96
C CYS A 212 11.05 5.37 -5.53
N GLU A 213 10.30 6.44 -5.82
CA GLU A 213 10.94 7.73 -5.97
C GLU A 213 11.62 8.04 -4.63
N LYS A 214 12.90 8.44 -4.67
CA LYS A 214 13.65 8.74 -3.45
C LYS A 214 12.99 9.93 -2.78
N VAL A 215 12.23 9.67 -1.73
CA VAL A 215 11.56 10.72 -0.96
C VAL A 215 12.57 11.21 0.08
N GLU A 216 13.21 12.34 -0.21
CA GLU A 216 14.16 12.97 0.71
C GLU A 216 13.47 13.43 2.00
N VAL A 217 12.22 13.88 1.89
CA VAL A 217 11.41 14.41 2.98
C VAL A 217 10.01 13.80 2.87
N PRO A 218 9.51 13.05 3.86
CA PRO A 218 8.14 12.55 3.82
C PRO A 218 7.14 13.71 3.89
N LEU A 219 5.95 13.52 3.31
CA LEU A 219 4.87 14.50 3.41
C LEU A 219 4.44 14.68 4.87
N ALA A 220 4.51 15.92 5.33
CA ALA A 220 3.84 16.33 6.54
C ALA A 220 2.32 16.24 6.32
N ARG A 221 1.55 16.14 7.42
CA ARG A 221 0.10 16.25 7.35
C ARG A 221 -0.25 17.59 6.68
N PRO A 222 -1.04 17.59 5.59
CA PRO A 222 -1.32 18.81 4.85
C PRO A 222 -2.06 19.83 5.72
N LYS A 223 -1.76 21.10 5.49
CA LYS A 223 -2.41 22.22 6.19
C LYS A 223 -3.61 22.74 5.44
N CYS A 224 -3.59 22.66 4.11
CA CYS A 224 -4.71 23.00 3.23
C CYS A 224 -5.59 21.78 2.95
N SER A 225 -6.89 22.00 2.94
CA SER A 225 -7.89 21.08 2.39
C SER A 225 -7.91 21.12 0.86
N ALA A 226 -8.41 20.06 0.23
CA ALA A 226 -8.62 20.02 -1.22
C ALA A 226 -9.56 21.15 -1.69
N VAL A 227 -10.55 21.52 -0.87
CA VAL A 227 -11.46 22.65 -1.12
C VAL A 227 -10.73 23.99 -1.14
N GLU A 228 -9.81 24.22 -0.19
CA GLU A 228 -9.02 25.46 -0.14
C GLU A 228 -8.08 25.56 -1.34
N ILE A 229 -7.48 24.44 -1.77
CA ILE A 229 -6.65 24.40 -2.98
C ILE A 229 -7.49 24.74 -4.22
N TRP A 230 -8.68 24.17 -4.34
CA TRP A 230 -9.64 24.51 -5.40
C TRP A 230 -10.02 25.98 -5.40
N LYS A 231 -10.35 26.53 -4.23
CA LYS A 231 -10.73 27.94 -4.09
C LYS A 231 -9.62 28.86 -4.59
N ARG A 232 -8.38 28.62 -4.17
CA ARG A 232 -7.21 29.38 -4.64
C ARG A 232 -7.03 29.27 -6.15
N ALA A 233 -7.20 28.07 -6.72
CA ALA A 233 -7.13 27.89 -8.16
C ALA A 233 -8.23 28.67 -8.92
N ILE A 234 -9.45 28.72 -8.39
CA ILE A 234 -10.57 29.51 -8.95
C ILE A 234 -10.28 31.01 -8.88
N ASP A 235 -9.77 31.49 -7.73
CA ASP A 235 -9.37 32.89 -7.56
C ASP A 235 -8.27 33.29 -8.57
N GLU A 236 -7.51 32.31 -9.07
CA GLU A 236 -6.50 32.46 -10.12
C GLU A 236 -6.98 32.10 -11.55
N GLY A 237 -8.28 31.96 -11.76
CA GLY A 237 -8.91 31.79 -13.07
C GLY A 237 -9.24 30.34 -13.48
N ALA A 238 -9.12 29.36 -12.59
CA ALA A 238 -9.58 28.00 -12.89
C ALA A 238 -11.11 27.93 -12.99
N PRO A 239 -11.67 27.17 -13.94
CA PRO A 239 -13.12 27.04 -14.08
C PRO A 239 -13.73 26.17 -12.96
N ALA A 240 -14.69 26.72 -12.21
CA ALA A 240 -15.30 26.06 -11.05
C ALA A 240 -16.06 24.76 -11.36
N GLN A 241 -16.56 24.60 -12.59
CA GLN A 241 -17.25 23.40 -13.07
C GLN A 241 -16.29 22.29 -13.56
N GLY A 242 -14.99 22.47 -13.35
CA GLY A 242 -13.94 21.57 -13.79
C GLY A 242 -13.81 20.28 -12.98
N LEU A 243 -13.05 19.34 -13.54
CA LEU A 243 -12.43 18.24 -12.80
C LEU A 243 -10.92 18.48 -12.81
N ALA A 244 -10.30 18.49 -11.65
CA ALA A 244 -8.87 18.76 -11.50
C ALA A 244 -8.14 17.56 -10.92
N VAL A 245 -6.85 17.51 -11.19
CA VAL A 245 -5.89 16.68 -10.46
C VAL A 245 -5.21 17.57 -9.43
N ILE A 246 -5.22 17.13 -8.18
CA ILE A 246 -4.60 17.82 -7.05
C ILE A 246 -3.57 16.87 -6.45
N GLU A 247 -2.29 17.24 -6.52
CA GLU A 247 -1.19 16.42 -6.04
C GLU A 247 -0.43 17.15 -4.95
N LEU A 248 -0.09 16.46 -3.87
CA LEU A 248 0.76 16.96 -2.80
C LEU A 248 2.16 16.40 -2.97
N HIS A 249 3.14 17.28 -3.07
CA HIS A 249 4.54 16.94 -3.30
C HIS A 249 5.40 17.17 -2.06
N ALA A 250 6.24 16.19 -1.77
CA ALA A 250 7.14 16.18 -0.63
C ALA A 250 8.45 16.90 -1.00
N THR A 251 8.44 18.23 -0.90
CA THR A 251 9.63 19.08 -1.02
C THR A 251 9.95 19.70 0.34
N PRO A 252 11.14 20.34 0.51
CA PRO A 252 11.44 21.08 1.75
C PRO A 252 10.37 22.12 2.12
N SER A 253 9.64 22.63 1.12
CA SER A 253 8.46 23.49 1.28
C SER A 253 7.23 22.83 0.62
N GLN A 254 6.72 21.76 1.25
CA GLN A 254 5.53 21.01 0.80
C GLN A 254 4.51 21.91 0.09
N HIS A 255 4.13 21.51 -1.12
CA HIS A 255 3.22 22.27 -1.96
C HIS A 255 2.27 21.35 -2.72
N TRP A 256 1.17 21.95 -3.17
CA TRP A 256 0.16 21.32 -3.99
C TRP A 256 0.35 21.70 -5.45
N THR A 257 0.26 20.74 -6.35
CA THR A 257 0.10 20.97 -7.78
C THR A 257 -1.37 20.78 -8.12
N PHE A 258 -1.99 21.84 -8.63
CA PHE A 258 -3.33 21.81 -9.19
C PHE A 258 -3.21 21.81 -10.70
N SER A 259 -3.85 20.85 -11.37
CA SER A 259 -3.87 20.83 -12.83
C SER A 259 -5.23 20.47 -13.41
N MET A 260 -5.54 21.09 -14.55
CA MET A 260 -6.68 20.76 -15.40
C MET A 260 -6.25 20.74 -16.85
N HIS A 261 -6.65 19.70 -17.56
CA HIS A 261 -6.38 19.56 -18.99
C HIS A 261 -7.67 19.16 -19.72
N ASP A 262 -8.15 20.04 -20.60
CA ASP A 262 -9.27 19.78 -21.51
C ASP A 262 -8.92 20.28 -22.90
N ALA A 263 -8.39 19.37 -23.73
CA ALA A 263 -8.00 19.70 -25.09
C ALA A 263 -9.19 20.17 -25.97
N PRO A 264 -10.38 19.54 -25.96
CA PRO A 264 -11.52 20.00 -26.75
C PRO A 264 -11.93 21.45 -26.48
N ARG A 265 -11.81 21.91 -25.23
CA ARG A 265 -12.15 23.28 -24.82
C ARG A 265 -10.94 24.22 -24.74
N ASN A 266 -9.75 23.74 -25.12
CA ASN A 266 -8.47 24.46 -25.00
C ASN A 266 -8.23 25.02 -23.59
N ILE A 267 -8.53 24.23 -22.56
CA ILE A 267 -8.31 24.60 -21.16
C ILE A 267 -7.05 23.88 -20.67
N HIS A 268 -6.06 24.67 -20.28
CA HIS A 268 -4.83 24.19 -19.65
C HIS A 268 -4.56 25.04 -18.42
N VAL A 269 -4.80 24.49 -17.24
CA VAL A 269 -4.51 25.14 -15.97
C VAL A 269 -3.46 24.31 -15.26
N LEU A 270 -2.37 24.94 -14.84
CA LEU A 270 -1.36 24.35 -13.99
C LEU A 270 -0.96 25.40 -12.96
N LYS A 271 -1.08 25.06 -11.68
CA LYS A 271 -0.80 25.96 -10.55
C LYS A 271 -0.03 25.22 -9.47
N GLU A 272 0.95 25.89 -8.90
CA GLU A 272 1.66 25.44 -7.71
C GLU A 272 1.20 26.30 -6.52
N ILE A 273 0.66 25.65 -5.49
CA ILE A 273 0.04 26.30 -4.35
C ILE A 273 0.75 25.83 -3.09
N GLN A 274 1.38 26.76 -2.37
CA GLN A 274 2.07 26.45 -1.12
C GLN A 274 1.08 25.96 -0.05
N ASP A 275 1.46 24.92 0.71
CA ASP A 275 0.64 24.32 1.77
C ASP A 275 0.71 25.16 3.06
N THR A 276 0.29 26.42 2.96
CA THR A 276 0.41 27.46 4.01
C THR A 276 -0.94 27.89 4.57
N CYS A 277 -2.01 27.13 4.33
CA CYS A 277 -3.30 27.41 4.97
C CYS A 277 -3.15 27.40 6.49
N ALA A 278 -3.95 28.23 7.17
CA ALA A 278 -4.08 28.07 8.61
C ALA A 278 -4.56 26.63 8.85
N PRO A 279 -3.92 25.86 9.76
CA PRO A 279 -4.35 24.50 10.01
C PRO A 279 -5.84 24.54 10.28
N THR A 280 -6.60 23.77 9.51
CA THR A 280 -8.03 23.60 9.71
C THR A 280 -8.17 22.84 11.02
N ILE A 281 -8.08 23.57 12.15
CA ILE A 281 -8.35 23.05 13.50
C ILE A 281 -9.79 22.59 13.45
N GLU A 282 -9.98 21.30 13.18
CA GLU A 282 -11.20 20.51 13.37
C GLU A 282 -12.46 21.36 13.41
N ARG A 283 -12.73 22.18 12.39
CA ARG A 283 -13.97 22.94 12.38
C ARG A 283 -14.99 21.87 12.01
N PRO A 284 -15.84 21.41 12.96
CA PRO A 284 -16.80 20.37 12.64
C PRO A 284 -17.62 20.86 11.46
N ALA A 285 -17.83 19.99 10.47
CA ALA A 285 -18.66 20.31 9.33
C ALA A 285 -19.98 20.91 9.84
N PRO A 286 -20.46 22.03 9.24
CA PRO A 286 -21.76 22.59 9.61
C PRO A 286 -22.90 21.59 9.38
#